data_AF-A0A8T9C229-F1
#
_entry.id   AF-A0A8T9C229-F1
#
_cell.length_a   1.000
_cell.length_b   1.000
_cell.length_c   1.000
_cell.angle_alpha   90.00
_cell.angle_beta   90.00
_cell.angle_gamma   90.00
#
_symmetry.space_group_name_H-M   'P 1'
#
loop_
_entity.id
_entity.type
_entity.pdbx_description
1 polymer ?
#
loop_
_entity_poly.entity_id
_entity_poly.type
_entity_poly.pdbx_seq_one_letter_code
_entity_poly.pdbx_strand_id
1 'polypeptide(L)'
;MTTALPSSSGEFRKVLFTGLYSQVVLMTIPVGGDIGDEVHTVDQALTFTSGQGKATVNGKDQDVKAGDLVVVPAGTQHQFVNTGPTPLILYTIYSPAEHKSTTVHHTKEQGDKEEDEGKDEAPEWAAKSKKENEDSGMVKLSGKY
;
A
#
# COMPACT_ATOMS: atom_id res chain seq x y z
N MET A 1 -0.47 -12.53 -21.17
CA MET A 1 -0.33 -11.91 -19.84
C MET A 1 -1.57 -11.06 -19.63
N THR A 2 -2.47 -11.44 -18.74
CA THR A 2 -3.68 -10.65 -18.46
C THR A 2 -3.29 -9.37 -17.72
N THR A 3 -3.67 -8.23 -18.29
CA THR A 3 -3.42 -6.86 -17.82
C THR A 3 -4.50 -6.32 -16.88
N ALA A 4 -5.45 -7.17 -16.47
CA ALA A 4 -6.55 -6.75 -15.61
C ALA A 4 -6.11 -6.78 -14.14
N LEU A 5 -6.27 -5.63 -13.47
CA LEU A 5 -6.19 -5.59 -12.02
C LEU A 5 -7.34 -6.44 -11.44
N PRO A 6 -7.10 -7.31 -10.45
CA PRO A 6 -8.14 -8.06 -9.78
C PRO A 6 -9.19 -7.12 -9.21
N SER A 7 -10.44 -7.44 -9.55
CA SER A 7 -11.66 -6.83 -9.04
C SER A 7 -12.30 -7.69 -7.93
N SER A 8 -11.62 -8.75 -7.49
CA SER A 8 -11.95 -9.58 -6.35
C SER A 8 -10.68 -9.99 -5.61
N SER A 9 -10.69 -9.87 -4.28
CA SER A 9 -9.61 -10.31 -3.39
C SER A 9 -10.19 -10.54 -2.00
N GLY A 10 -9.80 -11.65 -1.36
CA GLY A 10 -10.26 -12.01 -0.01
C GLY A 10 -9.33 -11.54 1.11
N GLU A 11 -8.16 -11.01 0.78
CA GLU A 11 -7.16 -10.58 1.77
C GLU A 11 -7.31 -9.11 2.10
N PHE A 12 -7.28 -8.76 3.40
CA PHE A 12 -7.26 -7.36 3.84
C PHE A 12 -6.02 -6.65 3.33
N ARG A 13 -4.85 -7.28 3.46
CA ARG A 13 -3.56 -6.78 2.97
C ARG A 13 -2.71 -7.92 2.43
N LYS A 14 -2.13 -7.76 1.25
CA LYS A 14 -1.16 -8.71 0.68
C LYS A 14 -0.06 -7.97 -0.06
N VAL A 15 1.18 -8.14 0.39
CA VAL A 15 2.35 -7.65 -0.34
C VAL A 15 2.53 -8.51 -1.59
N LEU A 16 2.53 -7.86 -2.76
CA LEU A 16 2.70 -8.52 -4.06
C LEU A 16 4.14 -8.43 -4.55
N PHE A 17 4.80 -7.31 -4.24
CA PHE A 17 6.17 -7.06 -4.64
C PHE A 17 6.81 -6.06 -3.67
N THR A 18 8.03 -6.34 -3.25
CA THR A 18 8.88 -5.35 -2.58
C THR A 18 10.15 -5.21 -3.42
N GLY A 19 10.42 -4.00 -3.90
CA GLY A 19 11.63 -3.64 -4.64
C GLY A 19 12.44 -2.59 -3.88
N LEU A 20 13.62 -2.24 -4.40
CA LEU A 20 14.59 -1.40 -3.68
C LEU A 20 14.07 -0.01 -3.30
N TYR A 21 13.06 0.48 -4.00
CA TYR A 21 12.55 1.84 -3.85
C TYR A 21 11.03 1.90 -3.64
N SER A 22 10.33 0.77 -3.79
CA SER A 22 8.88 0.76 -3.74
C SER A 22 8.31 -0.60 -3.40
N GLN A 23 7.15 -0.61 -2.77
CA GLN A 23 6.39 -1.82 -2.46
C GLN A 23 4.99 -1.73 -3.05
N VAL A 24 4.52 -2.82 -3.67
CA VAL A 24 3.17 -2.94 -4.22
C VAL A 24 2.36 -3.87 -3.32
N VAL A 25 1.22 -3.38 -2.84
CA VAL A 25 0.34 -4.09 -1.92
C VAL A 25 -1.08 -4.07 -2.46
N LEU A 26 -1.76 -5.21 -2.39
CA LEU A 26 -3.18 -5.34 -2.66
C LEU A 26 -3.95 -5.25 -1.34
N MET A 27 -5.05 -4.50 -1.33
CA MET A 27 -5.93 -4.42 -0.17
C MET A 27 -7.39 -4.60 -0.56
N THR A 28 -8.13 -5.26 0.33
CA THR A 28 -9.60 -5.35 0.28
C THR A 28 -10.16 -4.84 1.59
N ILE A 29 -10.96 -3.77 1.52
CA ILE A 29 -11.67 -3.25 2.67
C ILE A 29 -13.12 -3.76 2.61
N PRO A 30 -13.57 -4.54 3.62
CA PRO A 30 -14.95 -5.04 3.65
C PRO A 30 -15.96 -3.90 3.74
N VAL A 31 -17.22 -4.19 3.46
CA VAL A 31 -18.31 -3.20 3.55
C VAL A 31 -18.38 -2.63 4.97
N GLY A 32 -18.32 -1.31 5.08
CA GLY A 32 -18.32 -0.60 6.36
C GLY A 32 -16.99 -0.64 7.13
N GLY A 33 -15.96 -1.30 6.58
CA GLY A 33 -14.61 -1.31 7.16
C GLY A 33 -13.75 -0.15 6.69
N ASP A 34 -12.53 -0.10 7.22
CA ASP A 34 -11.51 0.91 6.95
C ASP A 34 -10.11 0.29 6.94
N ILE A 35 -9.11 1.07 6.51
CA ILE A 35 -7.70 0.70 6.59
C ILE A 35 -7.15 0.93 8.01
N GLY A 36 -7.51 2.05 8.62
CA GLY A 36 -6.86 2.64 9.79
C GLY A 36 -6.63 4.14 9.58
N ASP A 37 -6.44 4.87 10.68
CA ASP A 37 -6.01 6.27 10.68
C ASP A 37 -4.47 6.31 10.77
N GLU A 38 -3.83 6.60 9.65
CA GLU A 38 -2.40 6.33 9.46
C GLU A 38 -1.57 7.59 9.17
N VAL A 39 -0.30 7.55 9.58
CA VAL A 39 0.74 8.50 9.18
C VAL A 39 2.04 7.72 8.98
N HIS A 40 2.56 7.72 7.75
CA HIS A 40 3.83 7.06 7.42
C HIS A 40 4.90 8.09 7.02
N THR A 41 6.17 7.70 7.11
CA THR A 41 7.30 8.54 6.66
C THR A 41 7.63 8.39 5.17
N VAL A 42 6.81 7.65 4.44
CA VAL A 42 6.96 7.34 3.02
C VAL A 42 5.82 7.94 2.19
N ASP A 43 6.05 8.16 0.91
CA ASP A 43 4.95 8.51 -0.01
C ASP A 43 4.12 7.27 -0.33
N GLN A 44 2.81 7.45 -0.50
CA GLN A 44 1.88 6.39 -0.84
C GLN A 44 0.97 6.81 -2.00
N ALA A 45 0.77 5.91 -2.96
CA ALA A 45 -0.18 6.10 -4.07
C ALA A 45 -1.17 4.94 -4.12
N LEU A 46 -2.46 5.23 -4.02
CA LEU A 46 -3.55 4.26 -3.97
C LEU A 46 -4.41 4.36 -5.23
N THR A 47 -4.54 3.26 -5.96
CA THR A 47 -5.40 3.14 -7.15
C THR A 47 -6.56 2.20 -6.85
N PHE A 48 -7.78 2.71 -6.95
CA PHE A 48 -9.00 1.97 -6.62
C PHE A 48 -9.49 1.19 -7.84
N THR A 49 -9.76 -0.11 -7.66
CA THR A 49 -10.15 -1.01 -8.76
C THR A 49 -11.58 -1.52 -8.64
N SER A 50 -12.18 -1.43 -7.45
CA SER A 50 -13.57 -1.82 -7.19
C SER A 50 -14.12 -1.07 -5.98
N GLY A 51 -15.44 -0.95 -5.91
CA GLY A 51 -16.15 -0.34 -4.78
C GLY A 51 -16.17 1.18 -4.79
N GLN A 52 -16.71 1.72 -3.70
CA GLN A 52 -16.86 3.15 -3.41
C GLN A 52 -16.50 3.39 -1.94
N GLY A 53 -15.82 4.48 -1.67
CA GLY A 53 -15.34 4.81 -0.34
C GLY A 53 -15.17 6.29 -0.13
N LYS A 54 -14.70 6.64 1.05
CA LYS A 54 -14.29 7.99 1.42
C LYS A 54 -12.82 7.97 1.80
N ALA A 55 -12.05 8.87 1.19
CA ALA A 55 -10.69 9.15 1.57
C ALA A 55 -10.66 10.45 2.37
N THR A 56 -10.03 10.42 3.53
CA THR A 56 -9.65 11.63 4.28
C THR A 56 -8.14 11.77 4.14
N VAL A 57 -7.66 12.87 3.57
CA VAL A 57 -6.21 13.15 3.43
C VAL A 57 -5.94 14.56 3.93
N ASN A 58 -5.07 14.68 4.95
CA ASN A 58 -4.77 15.96 5.61
C ASN A 58 -6.05 16.69 6.07
N GLY A 59 -6.98 15.95 6.69
CA GLY A 59 -8.28 16.46 7.15
C GLY A 59 -9.26 16.88 6.04
N LYS A 60 -8.98 16.57 4.77
CA LYS A 60 -9.89 16.84 3.65
C LYS A 60 -10.54 15.54 3.17
N ASP A 61 -11.86 15.51 3.21
CA ASP A 61 -12.67 14.39 2.73
C ASP A 61 -12.89 14.49 1.22
N GLN A 62 -12.82 13.35 0.54
CA GLN A 62 -13.20 13.17 -0.87
C GLN A 62 -13.77 11.76 -1.10
N ASP A 63 -14.75 11.66 -1.98
CA ASP A 63 -15.27 10.37 -2.42
C ASP A 63 -14.26 9.71 -3.39
N VAL A 64 -14.13 8.39 -3.29
CA VAL A 64 -13.30 7.59 -4.18
C VAL A 64 -14.08 6.41 -4.72
N LYS A 65 -13.81 6.01 -5.96
CA LYS A 65 -14.41 4.85 -6.62
C LYS A 65 -13.42 4.18 -7.57
N ALA A 66 -13.82 3.03 -8.12
CA ALA A 66 -13.04 2.34 -9.15
C ALA A 66 -12.62 3.30 -10.29
N GLY A 67 -11.32 3.33 -10.58
CA GLY A 67 -10.68 4.21 -11.57
C GLY A 67 -9.99 5.43 -10.96
N ASP A 68 -10.24 5.77 -9.70
CA ASP A 68 -9.60 6.91 -9.04
C ASP A 68 -8.19 6.58 -8.52
N LEU A 69 -7.38 7.63 -8.39
CA LEU A 69 -6.03 7.61 -7.82
C LEU A 69 -5.94 8.65 -6.70
N VAL A 70 -5.40 8.25 -5.55
CA VAL A 70 -5.09 9.15 -4.44
C VAL A 70 -3.60 9.06 -4.14
N VAL A 71 -2.95 10.21 -3.96
CA VAL A 71 -1.55 10.29 -3.54
C VAL A 71 -1.51 10.93 -2.15
N VAL A 72 -0.83 10.26 -1.23
CA VAL A 72 -0.60 10.68 0.14
C VAL A 72 0.90 10.95 0.30
N PRO A 73 1.32 12.20 0.46
CA PRO A 73 2.71 12.53 0.73
C PRO A 73 3.16 12.06 2.12
N ALA A 74 4.44 11.77 2.27
CA ALA A 74 5.05 11.43 3.56
C ALA A 74 4.68 12.42 4.67
N GLY A 75 4.39 11.89 5.86
CA GLY A 75 3.99 12.67 7.04
C GLY A 75 2.55 13.21 7.00
N THR A 76 1.75 12.80 6.01
CA THR A 76 0.36 13.23 5.88
C THR A 76 -0.58 12.22 6.52
N GLN A 77 -1.42 12.68 7.45
CA GLN A 77 -2.51 11.87 7.99
C GLN A 77 -3.49 11.48 6.89
N HIS A 78 -3.91 10.22 6.89
CA HIS A 78 -4.88 9.73 5.94
C HIS A 78 -5.69 8.54 6.46
N GLN A 79 -6.90 8.39 5.94
CA GLN A 79 -7.79 7.26 6.24
C GLN A 79 -8.64 6.95 5.01
N PHE A 80 -8.93 5.67 4.80
CA PHE A 80 -9.80 5.19 3.72
C PHE A 80 -10.88 4.28 4.30
N VAL A 81 -12.14 4.65 4.09
CA VAL A 81 -13.31 3.95 4.61
C VAL A 81 -14.18 3.48 3.45
N ASN A 82 -14.63 2.22 3.49
CA ASN A 82 -15.60 1.72 2.54
C ASN A 82 -17.02 2.18 2.92
N THR A 83 -17.59 3.03 2.09
CA THR A 83 -18.94 3.59 2.26
C THR A 83 -19.96 2.97 1.30
N GLY A 84 -19.52 2.08 0.41
CA GLY A 84 -20.34 1.44 -0.61
C GLY A 84 -20.90 0.08 -0.19
N PRO A 85 -21.77 -0.51 -1.04
CA PRO A 85 -22.39 -1.82 -0.78
C PRO A 85 -21.52 -3.01 -1.20
N THR A 86 -20.32 -2.78 -1.73
CA THR A 86 -19.38 -3.82 -2.20
C THR A 86 -17.99 -3.57 -1.60
N PRO A 87 -17.12 -4.58 -1.51
CA PRO A 87 -15.74 -4.38 -1.07
C PRO A 87 -15.02 -3.29 -1.86
N LEU A 88 -14.29 -2.42 -1.16
CA LEU A 88 -13.40 -1.42 -1.75
C LEU A 88 -12.05 -2.11 -1.96
N ILE A 89 -11.66 -2.29 -3.23
CA ILE A 89 -10.42 -2.98 -3.59
C ILE A 89 -9.48 -1.96 -4.21
N LEU A 90 -8.23 -2.00 -3.77
CA LEU A 90 -7.21 -1.07 -4.23
C LEU A 90 -5.83 -1.70 -4.27
N TYR A 91 -4.99 -1.10 -5.10
CA TYR A 91 -3.56 -1.28 -5.08
C TYR A 91 -2.94 -0.07 -4.41
N THR A 92 -1.98 -0.29 -3.54
CA THR A 92 -1.15 0.79 -3.00
C THR A 92 0.30 0.56 -3.33
N ILE A 93 0.98 1.66 -3.66
CA ILE A 93 2.43 1.72 -3.82
C ILE A 93 2.98 2.57 -2.70
N TYR A 94 3.80 1.98 -1.84
CA TYR A 94 4.62 2.70 -0.87
C TYR A 94 6.01 2.97 -1.47
N SER A 95 6.58 4.14 -1.19
CA SER A 95 7.93 4.51 -1.65
C SER A 95 8.70 5.28 -0.56
N PRO A 96 9.62 4.65 0.20
CA PRO A 96 10.04 3.24 0.17
C PRO A 96 8.99 2.25 0.75
N ALA A 97 9.35 0.97 0.92
CA ALA A 97 8.46 -0.06 1.44
C ALA A 97 8.02 0.22 2.89
N GLU A 98 6.79 -0.17 3.22
CA GLU A 98 6.21 -0.01 4.56
C GLU A 98 6.13 -1.35 5.32
N HIS A 99 5.71 -2.42 4.62
CA HIS A 99 5.43 -3.71 5.24
C HIS A 99 6.54 -4.73 5.00
N LYS A 100 6.53 -5.83 5.77
CA LYS A 100 7.39 -6.99 5.50
C LYS A 100 7.11 -7.59 4.12
N SER A 101 8.15 -8.02 3.42
CA SER A 101 8.04 -8.42 2.00
C SER A 101 7.17 -9.66 1.73
N THR A 102 6.83 -10.43 2.76
CA THR A 102 6.01 -11.64 2.68
C THR A 102 4.64 -11.49 3.33
N THR A 103 4.24 -10.26 3.64
CA THR A 103 3.03 -9.99 4.44
C THR A 103 1.75 -10.40 3.72
N VAL A 104 0.92 -11.13 4.48
CA VAL A 104 -0.46 -11.49 4.13
C VAL A 104 -1.30 -11.39 5.40
N HIS A 105 -2.18 -10.40 5.45
CA HIS A 105 -3.16 -10.22 6.50
C HIS A 105 -4.54 -10.57 5.97
N HIS A 106 -5.14 -11.60 6.55
CA HIS A 106 -6.49 -12.03 6.19
C HIS A 106 -7.56 -11.06 6.69
N THR A 107 -7.31 -10.42 7.83
CA THR A 107 -8.22 -9.44 8.44
C THR A 107 -7.45 -8.20 8.90
N LYS A 108 -8.19 -7.11 9.15
CA LYS A 108 -7.62 -5.89 9.72
C LYS A 108 -7.01 -6.16 11.09
N GLU A 109 -7.71 -6.90 11.96
CA GLU A 109 -7.26 -7.21 13.32
C GLU A 109 -5.95 -8.00 13.34
N GLN A 110 -5.74 -8.88 12.36
CA GLN A 110 -4.46 -9.55 12.19
C GLN A 110 -3.37 -8.54 11.83
N GLY A 111 -3.64 -7.65 10.88
CA GLY A 111 -2.70 -6.63 10.44
C GLY A 111 -2.29 -5.67 11.55
N ASP A 112 -3.28 -5.06 12.22
CA ASP A 112 -3.05 -4.15 13.35
C ASP A 112 -2.19 -4.81 14.42
N LYS A 113 -2.47 -6.08 14.75
CA LYS A 113 -1.70 -6.84 15.74
C LYS A 113 -0.27 -7.12 15.29
N GLU A 114 -0.06 -7.52 14.04
CA GLU A 114 1.29 -7.82 13.53
C GLU A 114 2.14 -6.55 13.41
N GLU A 115 1.53 -5.40 13.11
CA GLU A 115 2.18 -4.09 13.16
C GLU A 115 2.55 -3.70 14.59
N ASP A 116 1.62 -3.77 15.54
CA ASP A 116 1.86 -3.48 16.97
C ASP A 116 2.97 -4.35 17.59
N GLU A 117 3.05 -5.62 17.16
CA GLU A 117 4.05 -6.58 17.61
C GLU A 117 5.40 -6.47 16.86
N GLY A 118 5.53 -5.54 15.89
CA GLY A 118 6.73 -5.34 15.07
C GLY A 118 7.06 -6.52 14.17
N LYS A 119 6.04 -7.30 13.76
CA LYS A 119 6.17 -8.47 12.88
C LYS A 119 6.00 -8.14 11.41
N ASP A 120 5.45 -6.96 11.10
CA ASP A 120 5.20 -6.45 9.76
C ASP A 120 6.13 -5.28 9.37
N GLU A 121 7.42 -5.41 9.66
CA GLU A 121 8.41 -4.37 9.38
C GLU A 121 9.00 -4.47 7.97
N ALA A 122 9.12 -3.32 7.31
CA ALA A 122 9.83 -3.22 6.04
C ALA A 122 11.27 -3.77 6.15
N PRO A 123 11.75 -4.49 5.12
CA PRO A 123 13.12 -4.98 5.16
C PRO A 123 14.11 -3.81 5.02
N GLU A 124 15.20 -3.84 5.79
CA GLU A 124 16.20 -2.75 5.84
C GLU A 124 16.74 -2.32 4.47
N TRP A 125 16.86 -3.27 3.53
CA TRP A 125 17.38 -2.97 2.19
C TRP A 125 16.45 -2.05 1.39
N ALA A 126 15.15 -2.00 1.70
CA ALA A 126 14.18 -1.14 1.03
C ALA A 126 14.23 0.31 1.51
N ALA A 127 14.89 0.58 2.65
CA ALA A 127 15.10 1.93 3.16
C ALA A 127 16.36 2.61 2.57
N LYS A 128 17.19 1.86 1.83
CA LYS A 128 18.43 2.40 1.25
C LYS A 128 18.12 3.41 0.15
N SER A 129 18.84 4.53 0.20
CA SER A 129 18.79 5.55 -0.84
C SER A 129 19.28 5.00 -2.19
N LYS A 130 18.93 5.71 -3.26
CA LYS A 130 19.47 5.44 -4.60
C LYS A 130 20.99 5.34 -4.61
N LYS A 131 21.68 6.26 -3.93
CA LYS A 131 23.14 6.29 -3.87
C LYS A 131 23.70 5.04 -3.19
N GLU A 132 23.13 4.61 -2.07
CA GLU A 132 23.59 3.40 -1.36
C GLU A 132 23.37 2.13 -2.19
N ASN A 133 22.26 2.05 -2.92
CA ASN A 133 21.97 0.92 -3.82
C ASN A 133 22.89 0.91 -5.06
N GLU A 134 23.30 2.07 -5.57
CA GLU A 134 24.30 2.19 -6.64
C GLU A 134 25.71 1.85 -6.13
N ASP A 135 26.13 2.42 -5.00
CA ASP A 135 27.45 2.21 -4.38
C ASP A 135 27.66 0.74 -3.96
N SER A 136 26.60 0.04 -3.53
CA SER A 136 26.64 -1.39 -3.22
C SER A 136 26.60 -2.30 -4.45
N GLY A 137 26.37 -1.73 -5.64
CA GLY A 137 26.27 -2.48 -6.89
C GLY A 137 24.97 -3.27 -7.06
N MET A 138 23.97 -3.05 -6.20
CA MET A 138 22.62 -3.62 -6.36
C MET A 138 21.89 -3.00 -7.55
N VAL A 139 22.16 -1.72 -7.83
CA VAL A 139 21.72 -1.04 -9.06
C VAL A 139 22.95 -0.69 -9.90
N LYS A 140 23.06 -1.32 -11.08
CA LYS A 140 24.16 -1.07 -12.00
C LYS A 140 23.66 -0.21 -13.15
N LEU A 141 24.26 0.97 -13.32
CA LEU A 141 23.99 1.86 -14.46
C LEU A 141 24.61 1.36 -15.77
N SER A 142 25.58 0.43 -15.68
CA SER A 142 26.26 -0.14 -16.84
C SER A 142 25.87 -1.60 -17.07
N GLY A 143 25.13 -1.85 -18.14
CA GLY A 143 24.81 -3.20 -18.63
C GLY A 143 23.50 -3.20 -19.40
N LYS A 144 23.60 -3.07 -20.73
CA LYS A 144 22.53 -3.50 -21.63
C LYS A 144 22.13 -4.94 -21.26
N TYR A 145 20.82 -5.19 -21.27
CA TYR A 145 20.11 -6.45 -20.99
C TYR A 145 20.92 -7.73 -21.20
#